data_AF-A0A6I1W6Y4-F1
#
_entry.id   AF-A0A6I1W6Y4-F1
#
_cell.length_a   1.000
_cell.length_b   1.000
_cell.length_c   1.000
_cell.angle_alpha   90.00
_cell.angle_beta   90.00
_cell.angle_gamma   90.00
#
_symmetry.space_group_name_H-M   'P 1'
#
loop_
_entity.id
_entity.type
_entity.pdbx_description
1 polymer ?
#
loop_
_entity_poly.entity_id
_entity_poly.type
_entity_poly.pdbx_seq_one_letter_code
_entity_poly.pdbx_strand_id
1 'polypeptide(L)'
;DDLFTVAGWPEQRAHFTDALNAAQERYRNNLPPAVYQALVNNSSQRFAAQAMDQRAKGQMREKLPNPDPALTFFQTELGRKIVAAELLATRRDQLAKHAQGL
;
A
#
# COMPACT_ATOMS: atom_id res chain seq x y z
N ASP A 1 16.45 -5.40 -5.60
CA ASP A 1 15.50 -4.35 -5.15
C ASP A 1 14.71 -3.71 -6.29
N ASP A 2 15.22 -3.74 -7.52
CA ASP A 2 14.59 -3.09 -8.69
C ASP A 2 13.14 -3.48 -8.92
N LEU A 3 12.80 -4.78 -8.89
CA LEU A 3 11.42 -5.21 -9.14
C LEU A 3 10.42 -4.73 -8.06
N PHE A 4 10.84 -4.57 -6.81
CA PHE A 4 9.97 -3.97 -5.78
C PHE A 4 9.65 -2.51 -6.12
N THR A 5 10.65 -1.75 -6.57
CA THR A 5 10.48 -0.34 -6.93
C THR A 5 9.74 -0.17 -8.25
N VAL A 6 10.12 -0.87 -9.33
CA VAL A 6 9.51 -0.66 -10.67
C VAL A 6 8.06 -1.15 -10.74
N ALA A 7 7.64 -2.05 -9.85
CA ALA A 7 6.25 -2.45 -9.73
C ALA A 7 5.41 -1.47 -8.89
N GLY A 8 6.00 -0.38 -8.37
CA GLY A 8 5.29 0.70 -7.66
C GLY A 8 4.91 0.40 -6.20
N TRP A 9 5.53 -0.59 -5.57
CA TRP A 9 5.21 -0.94 -4.17
C TRP A 9 5.46 0.19 -3.16
N PRO A 10 6.54 1.00 -3.25
CA PRO A 10 6.75 2.11 -2.32
C PRO A 10 5.60 3.13 -2.31
N GLU A 11 5.09 3.46 -3.48
CA GLU A 11 3.98 4.38 -3.69
C GLU A 11 2.65 3.77 -3.23
N GLN A 12 2.40 2.49 -3.56
CA GLN A 12 1.23 1.77 -3.03
C GLN A 12 1.22 1.74 -1.49
N ARG A 13 2.38 1.52 -0.86
CA ARG A 13 2.52 1.56 0.60
C ARG A 13 2.24 2.98 1.14
N ALA A 14 2.66 4.02 0.44
CA ALA A 14 2.32 5.40 0.81
C ALA A 14 0.80 5.64 0.76
N HIS A 15 0.14 5.23 -0.33
CA HIS A 15 -1.32 5.33 -0.46
C HIS A 15 -2.06 4.55 0.62
N PHE A 16 -1.59 3.33 0.94
CA PHE A 16 -2.13 2.55 2.05
C PHE A 16 -1.97 3.27 3.39
N THR A 17 -0.83 3.92 3.63
CA THR A 17 -0.59 4.68 4.87
C THR A 17 -1.57 5.86 4.98
N ASP A 18 -1.82 6.57 3.89
CA ASP A 18 -2.82 7.65 3.86
C ASP A 18 -4.23 7.13 4.13
N ALA A 19 -4.60 6.00 3.53
CA ALA A 19 -5.89 5.35 3.76
C ALA A 19 -6.03 4.86 5.21
N LEU A 20 -4.97 4.31 5.80
CA LEU A 20 -4.94 3.90 7.19
C LEU A 20 -5.16 5.08 8.14
N ASN A 21 -4.46 6.19 7.91
CA ASN A 21 -4.62 7.41 8.70
C ASN A 21 -6.06 7.95 8.60
N ALA A 22 -6.62 8.01 7.39
CA ALA A 22 -8.00 8.42 7.19
C ALA A 22 -9.01 7.49 7.89
N ALA A 23 -8.75 6.17 7.89
CA ALA A 23 -9.57 5.21 8.61
C ALA A 23 -9.49 5.41 10.14
N GLN A 24 -8.28 5.60 10.68
CA GLN A 24 -8.08 5.94 12.09
C GLN A 24 -8.87 7.20 12.46
N GLU A 25 -8.75 8.29 11.69
CA GLU A 25 -9.48 9.54 11.94
C GLU A 25 -11.01 9.34 11.97
N ARG A 26 -11.56 8.52 11.07
CA ARG A 26 -13.00 8.20 11.07
C ARG A 26 -13.47 7.54 12.36
N TYR A 27 -12.63 6.72 12.98
CA TYR A 27 -12.96 6.06 14.25
C TYR A 27 -12.84 6.97 15.47
N ARG A 28 -12.14 8.11 15.37
CA ARG A 28 -11.93 9.03 16.49
C ARG A 28 -13.24 9.55 17.10
N ASN A 29 -14.25 9.77 16.28
CA ASN A 29 -15.56 10.29 16.73
C ASN A 29 -16.52 9.19 17.22
N ASN A 30 -16.21 7.93 16.97
CA ASN A 30 -17.10 6.80 17.20
C ASN A 30 -16.61 5.83 18.29
N LEU A 31 -15.39 6.02 18.81
CA LEU A 31 -14.78 5.14 19.81
C LEU A 31 -14.45 5.88 21.10
N PRO A 32 -14.56 5.21 22.27
CA PRO A 32 -14.02 5.74 23.52
C PRO A 32 -12.52 6.06 23.39
N PRO A 33 -11.99 7.12 24.03
CA PRO A 33 -10.61 7.57 23.84
C PRO A 33 -9.54 6.47 24.03
N ALA A 34 -9.69 5.62 25.05
CA ALA A 34 -8.76 4.52 25.31
C ALA A 34 -8.78 3.45 24.20
N VAL A 35 -9.96 3.16 23.66
CA VAL A 35 -10.13 2.17 22.57
C VAL A 35 -9.58 2.74 21.26
N TYR A 36 -9.84 4.01 20.98
CA TYR A 36 -9.26 4.71 19.84
C TYR A 36 -7.73 4.71 19.90
N GLN A 37 -7.15 5.05 21.06
CA GLN A 37 -5.69 5.05 21.23
C GLN A 37 -5.09 3.66 21.04
N ALA A 38 -5.73 2.62 21.58
CA ALA A 38 -5.30 1.25 21.37
C ALA A 38 -5.36 0.86 19.88
N LEU A 39 -6.43 1.21 19.16
CA LEU A 39 -6.57 0.97 17.72
C LEU A 39 -5.43 1.64 16.93
N VAL A 40 -5.18 2.93 17.18
CA VAL A 40 -4.11 3.69 16.52
C VAL A 40 -2.76 3.06 16.80
N ASN A 41 -2.43 2.79 18.07
CA ASN A 41 -1.14 2.21 18.44
C ASN A 41 -0.90 0.85 17.76
N ASN A 42 -1.88 -0.06 17.85
CA ASN A 42 -1.76 -1.41 17.28
C ASN A 42 -1.67 -1.38 15.75
N SER A 43 -2.50 -0.56 15.10
CA SER A 43 -2.49 -0.46 13.64
C SER A 43 -1.20 0.19 13.13
N SER A 44 -0.74 1.29 13.74
CA SER A 44 0.53 1.94 13.38
C SER A 44 1.73 1.01 13.58
N GLN A 45 1.75 0.23 14.66
CA GLN A 45 2.79 -0.77 14.89
C GLN A 45 2.77 -1.87 13.81
N ARG A 46 1.59 -2.42 13.51
CA ARG A 46 1.43 -3.51 12.52
C ARG A 46 1.80 -3.07 11.11
N PHE A 47 1.44 -1.83 10.75
CA PHE A 47 1.58 -1.26 9.42
C PHE A 47 2.72 -0.24 9.32
N ALA A 48 3.72 -0.34 10.18
CA ALA A 48 4.93 0.46 10.06
C ALA A 48 5.56 0.27 8.68
N ALA A 49 5.87 1.38 8.00
CA ALA A 49 6.28 1.40 6.59
C ALA A 49 7.43 0.42 6.29
N GLN A 50 8.51 0.49 7.09
CA GLN A 50 9.66 -0.38 6.93
C GLN A 50 9.32 -1.86 7.13
N ALA A 51 8.46 -2.18 8.10
CA ALA A 51 8.04 -3.55 8.36
C ALA A 51 7.15 -4.10 7.22
N MET A 52 6.32 -3.25 6.62
CA MET A 52 5.56 -3.60 5.42
C MET A 52 6.49 -3.92 4.24
N ASP A 53 7.46 -3.04 3.97
CA ASP A 53 8.43 -3.23 2.89
C ASP A 53 9.23 -4.51 3.07
N GLN A 54 9.70 -4.79 4.29
CA GLN A 54 10.42 -6.02 4.61
C GLN A 54 9.58 -7.27 4.36
N ARG A 55 8.30 -7.27 4.78
CA ARG A 55 7.39 -8.39 4.53
C ARG A 55 7.12 -8.58 3.04
N ALA A 56 6.86 -7.50 2.31
CA ALA A 56 6.61 -7.56 0.87
C ALA A 56 7.83 -8.08 0.12
N LYS A 57 9.03 -7.55 0.40
CA LYS A 57 10.29 -8.06 -0.18
C LYS A 57 10.56 -9.51 0.20
N GLY A 58 10.25 -9.91 1.44
CA GLY A 58 10.37 -11.29 1.91
C GLY A 58 9.47 -12.24 1.12
N GLN A 59 8.18 -11.91 1.02
CA GLN A 59 7.21 -12.69 0.24
C GLN A 59 7.59 -12.77 -1.23
N MET A 60 8.09 -11.69 -1.80
CA MET A 60 8.55 -11.67 -3.17
C MET A 60 9.72 -12.64 -3.40
N ARG A 61 10.72 -12.68 -2.50
CA ARG A 61 11.82 -13.66 -2.59
C ARG A 61 11.34 -15.10 -2.40
N GLU A 62 10.34 -15.31 -1.55
CA GLU A 62 9.79 -16.63 -1.26
C GLU A 62 8.94 -17.18 -2.41
N LYS A 63 8.11 -16.33 -3.02
CA LYS A 63 7.12 -16.72 -4.03
C LYS A 63 7.58 -16.53 -5.47
N LEU A 64 8.63 -15.74 -5.69
CA LEU A 64 9.17 -15.45 -7.02
C LEU A 64 10.65 -15.85 -7.08
N PRO A 65 10.95 -17.15 -7.24
CA PRO A 65 12.33 -17.65 -7.28
C PRO A 65 13.13 -17.12 -8.49
N ASN A 66 12.44 -16.75 -9.58
CA ASN A 66 13.04 -16.05 -10.71
C ASN A 66 12.33 -14.70 -10.95
N PRO A 67 12.92 -13.57 -10.54
CA PRO A 67 12.30 -12.25 -10.70
C PRO A 67 12.48 -11.64 -12.11
N ASP A 68 13.38 -12.16 -12.95
CA ASP A 68 13.80 -11.49 -14.18
C ASP A 68 12.67 -11.28 -15.20
N PRO A 69 11.75 -12.25 -15.44
CA PRO A 69 10.64 -12.03 -16.37
C PRO A 69 9.70 -10.91 -15.90
N ALA A 70 9.43 -10.85 -14.60
CA ALA A 70 8.59 -9.81 -14.02
C ALA A 70 9.29 -8.45 -14.09
N LEU A 71 10.59 -8.39 -13.74
CA LEU A 71 11.39 -7.18 -13.86
C LEU A 71 11.38 -6.63 -15.29
N THR A 72 11.60 -7.51 -16.27
CA THR A 72 11.56 -7.16 -17.70
C THR A 72 10.19 -6.61 -18.09
N PHE A 73 9.11 -7.28 -17.68
CA PHE A 73 7.75 -6.83 -17.97
C PHE A 73 7.47 -5.43 -17.42
N PHE A 74 7.77 -5.18 -16.15
CA PHE A 74 7.50 -3.88 -15.52
C PHE A 74 8.37 -2.74 -16.07
N GLN A 75 9.48 -3.04 -16.74
CA GLN A 75 10.30 -2.06 -17.45
C GLN A 75 9.75 -1.69 -18.85
N THR A 76 8.87 -2.51 -19.42
CA THR A 76 8.20 -2.19 -20.70
C THR A 76 7.30 -0.95 -20.58
N GLU A 77 6.90 -0.37 -21.72
CA GLU A 77 5.92 0.72 -21.73
C GLU A 77 4.56 0.26 -21.17
N LEU A 78 4.11 -0.95 -21.54
CA LEU A 78 2.86 -1.51 -21.04
C LEU A 78 2.91 -1.73 -19.52
N GLY A 79 3.99 -2.34 -19.02
CA GLY A 79 4.18 -2.56 -17.58
C GLY A 79 4.14 -1.25 -16.79
N ARG A 80 4.82 -0.20 -17.28
CA ARG A 80 4.78 1.13 -16.67
C ARG A 80 3.39 1.77 -16.71
N LYS A 81 2.62 1.61 -17.79
CA LYS A 81 1.23 2.09 -17.89
C LYS A 81 0.31 1.39 -16.89
N ILE A 82 0.48 0.07 -16.71
CA ILE A 82 -0.28 -0.69 -15.72
C ILE A 82 0.05 -0.20 -14.31
N VAL A 83 1.34 -0.07 -13.96
CA VAL A 83 1.74 0.46 -12.64
C VAL A 83 1.17 1.85 -12.42
N ALA A 84 1.24 2.75 -13.41
CA ALA A 84 0.66 4.08 -13.30
C ALA A 84 -0.86 4.06 -13.07
N ALA A 85 -1.59 3.16 -13.75
CA ALA A 85 -3.04 3.00 -13.57
C ALA A 85 -3.39 2.47 -12.17
N GLU A 86 -2.67 1.48 -11.67
CA GLU A 86 -2.83 0.94 -10.31
C GLU A 86 -2.53 1.99 -9.23
N LEU A 87 -1.45 2.77 -9.42
CA LEU A 87 -1.10 3.87 -8.53
C LEU A 87 -2.16 4.98 -8.55
N LEU A 88 -2.69 5.31 -9.73
CA LEU A 88 -3.78 6.26 -9.83
C LEU A 88 -5.02 5.76 -9.08
N ALA A 89 -5.43 4.51 -9.30
CA ALA A 89 -6.62 3.93 -8.70
C ALA A 89 -6.56 3.88 -7.16
N THR A 90 -5.36 3.68 -6.60
CA THR A 90 -5.15 3.60 -5.14
C THR A 90 -4.91 4.96 -4.49
N ARG A 91 -4.79 6.05 -5.26
CA ARG A 91 -4.54 7.39 -4.72
C ARG A 91 -5.72 7.89 -3.90
N ARG A 92 -5.43 8.68 -2.86
CA ARG A 92 -6.42 9.19 -1.89
C ARG A 92 -7.64 9.85 -2.52
N ASP A 93 -7.46 10.66 -3.56
CA ASP A 93 -8.55 11.35 -4.26
C ASP A 93 -9.47 10.39 -5.03
N GLN A 94 -8.91 9.32 -5.62
CA GLN A 94 -9.70 8.30 -6.31
C GLN A 94 -10.45 7.43 -5.31
N LEU A 95 -9.81 7.03 -4.22
CA LEU A 95 -10.48 6.31 -3.12
C LEU A 95 -11.63 7.14 -2.52
N ALA A 96 -11.46 8.47 -2.40
CA ALA A 96 -12.51 9.35 -1.93
C ALA A 96 -13.71 9.43 -2.90
N LYS A 97 -13.45 9.45 -4.22
CA LYS A 97 -14.50 9.46 -5.25
C LYS A 97 -15.34 8.18 -5.26
N HIS A 98 -14.74 7.03 -4.94
CA HIS A 98 -15.41 5.73 -4.92
C HIS A 98 -15.78 5.26 -3.50
N ALA A 99 -15.70 6.13 -2.50
CA ALA A 99 -15.91 5.77 -1.09
C ALA A 99 -17.33 5.32 -0.74
N GLN A 100 -18.30 5.51 -1.65
CA GLN A 100 -19.71 5.14 -1.49
C GLN A 100 -20.11 3.88 -2.29
N GLY A 101 -19.14 3.18 -2.90
CA GLY A 101 -19.39 2.04 -3.79
C GLY A 101 -19.28 2.41 -5.26
N LEU A 102 -19.11 1.39 -6.11
CA LEU A 102 -19.23 1.49 -7.57
C LEU A 102 -20.69 1.68 -7.98
#